data_AF-A0A1B6HKZ5-F1
#
_entry.id   AF-A0A1B6HKZ5-F1
#
_cell.length_a   1.000
_cell.length_b   1.000
_cell.length_c   1.000
_cell.angle_alpha   90.00
_cell.angle_beta   90.00
_cell.angle_gamma   90.00
#
_symmetry.space_group_name_H-M   'P 1'
#
loop_
_entity.id
_entity.type
_entity.pdbx_description
1 polymer ?
#
loop_
_entity_poly.entity_id
_entity_poly.type
_entity_poly.pdbx_seq_one_letter_code
_entity_poly.pdbx_strand_id
1 'polypeptide(L)'
;MNKKHGFYITKYNECTQDEPCDGPDQYEIVLTDSGRYKTAFHVARVYYGPIIGAKGQNRKRLEDETKTIIRVPRHPQDQDIVITGSSRGAVSAARRRIEMTVMSYRSKQQATHFISIPMFNPEVKARLNEFKDIVLK
;
A
#
# COMPACT_ATOMS: atom_id res chain seq x y z
N MET A 1 -16.57 20.19 -31.90
CA MET A 1 -15.29 19.52 -32.17
C MET A 1 -14.63 19.11 -30.86
N ASN A 2 -14.62 17.80 -30.64
CA ASN A 2 -13.91 16.96 -29.66
C ASN A 2 -13.01 17.61 -28.60
N LYS A 3 -13.42 17.53 -27.33
CA LYS A 3 -12.50 17.37 -26.20
C LYS A 3 -12.71 16.01 -25.56
N LYS A 4 -11.66 15.19 -25.66
CA LYS A 4 -11.57 13.79 -25.24
C LYS A 4 -11.80 13.68 -23.73
N HIS A 5 -12.84 12.94 -23.34
CA HIS A 5 -12.98 12.45 -21.96
C HIS A 5 -12.09 11.23 -21.81
N GLY A 6 -10.86 11.46 -21.33
CA GLY A 6 -9.92 10.43 -20.93
C GLY A 6 -10.41 9.76 -19.65
N PHE A 7 -10.94 8.55 -19.81
CA PHE A 7 -11.35 7.65 -18.75
C PHE A 7 -10.07 7.13 -18.06
N TYR A 8 -9.75 7.62 -16.86
CA TYR A 8 -8.61 7.09 -16.07
C TYR A 8 -9.00 5.79 -15.40
N ILE A 9 -8.99 4.70 -16.17
CA ILE A 9 -8.86 3.35 -15.61
C ILE A 9 -7.37 3.15 -15.40
N THR A 10 -6.89 3.29 -14.16
CA THR A 10 -5.57 2.78 -13.81
C THR A 10 -5.61 1.28 -14.00
N LYS A 11 -4.96 0.80 -15.07
CA LYS A 11 -4.67 -0.61 -15.27
C LYS A 11 -3.93 -1.11 -14.03
N TYR A 12 -4.57 -1.97 -13.25
CA TYR A 12 -3.81 -2.91 -12.43
C TYR A 12 -3.00 -3.75 -13.42
N ASN A 13 -1.68 -3.54 -13.39
CA ASN A 13 -0.75 -4.25 -14.23
C ASN A 13 -0.92 -5.76 -14.03
N GLU A 14 -1.16 -6.43 -15.16
CA GLU A 14 -0.95 -7.86 -15.36
C GLU A 14 0.52 -8.14 -15.05
N CYS A 15 0.79 -8.77 -13.91
CA CYS A 15 2.15 -9.13 -13.52
C CYS A 15 2.52 -10.41 -14.30
N THR A 16 3.05 -10.25 -15.51
CA THR A 16 3.65 -11.36 -16.28
C THR A 16 4.87 -11.86 -15.54
N GLN A 17 4.96 -13.18 -15.35
CA GLN A 17 5.88 -13.83 -14.41
C GLN A 17 7.36 -13.85 -14.84
N ASP A 18 7.70 -13.32 -16.02
CA ASP A 18 9.04 -13.46 -16.63
C ASP A 18 9.83 -12.15 -16.75
N GLU A 19 9.32 -11.03 -16.23
CA GLU A 19 10.08 -9.78 -16.13
C GLU A 19 10.69 -9.65 -14.72
N PRO A 20 12.01 -9.41 -14.57
CA PRO A 20 12.58 -9.04 -13.28
C PRO A 20 11.84 -7.80 -12.81
N CYS A 21 11.05 -7.96 -11.74
CA CYS A 21 10.21 -6.91 -11.18
C CYS A 21 11.05 -5.89 -10.37
N ASP A 22 12.16 -5.47 -10.98
CA ASP A 22 13.17 -4.55 -10.50
C ASP A 22 13.22 -3.37 -11.49
N GLY A 23 12.11 -2.62 -11.57
CA GLY A 23 12.23 -1.22 -11.96
C GLY A 23 13.14 -0.53 -10.92
N PRO A 24 14.16 0.25 -11.32
CA PRO A 24 15.28 0.58 -10.44
C PRO A 24 14.94 1.32 -9.13
N ASP A 25 13.76 1.93 -8.98
CA ASP A 25 13.50 2.88 -7.88
C ASP A 25 12.08 2.84 -7.28
N GLN A 26 11.58 1.67 -6.86
CA GLN A 26 10.29 1.66 -6.14
C GLN A 26 10.39 2.16 -4.69
N TYR A 27 11.55 2.03 -4.05
CA TYR A 27 11.73 2.33 -2.63
C TYR A 27 12.99 3.15 -2.37
N GLU A 28 12.87 4.15 -1.49
CA GLU A 28 14.02 4.86 -0.95
C GLU A 28 14.80 3.94 0.00
N ILE A 29 15.98 3.51 -0.45
CA ILE A 29 16.89 2.65 0.31
C ILE A 29 18.23 3.37 0.43
N VAL A 30 18.61 3.70 1.65
CA VAL A 30 19.84 4.44 1.98
C VAL A 30 20.93 3.49 2.46
N LEU A 31 22.19 3.78 2.12
CA LEU A 31 23.35 3.12 2.70
C LEU A 31 23.68 3.81 4.04
N THR A 32 23.81 3.06 5.11
CA THR A 32 24.19 3.56 6.44
C THR A 32 25.71 3.60 6.59
N ASP A 33 26.20 4.42 7.52
CA ASP A 33 27.64 4.54 7.84
C ASP A 33 28.29 3.19 8.23
N SER A 34 27.48 2.26 8.72
CA SER A 34 27.87 0.88 9.04
C SER A 34 27.99 -0.06 7.84
N GLY A 35 27.82 0.45 6.61
CA GLY A 35 27.88 -0.34 5.37
C GLY A 35 26.67 -1.23 5.12
N ARG A 36 25.53 -0.97 5.78
CA ARG A 36 24.28 -1.73 5.60
C ARG A 36 23.26 -0.90 4.84
N TYR A 37 22.33 -1.57 4.16
CA TYR A 37 21.21 -0.92 3.50
C TYR A 37 20.03 -0.80 4.46
N LYS A 38 19.35 0.34 4.45
CA LYS A 38 18.20 0.63 5.31
C LYS A 38 17.07 1.26 4.50
N THR A 39 15.83 0.89 4.81
CA THR A 39 14.64 1.64 4.40
C THR A 39 13.75 1.84 5.62
N ALA A 40 13.07 2.99 5.67
CA ALA A 40 12.10 3.32 6.68
C ALA A 40 10.80 3.76 5.99
N PHE A 41 9.66 3.32 6.50
CA PHE A 41 8.37 3.70 5.94
C PHE A 41 7.25 3.55 6.95
N HIS A 42 6.24 4.40 6.79
CA HIS A 42 5.06 4.41 7.64
C HIS A 42 4.11 3.25 7.30
N VAL A 43 3.59 2.61 8.34
CA VAL A 43 2.47 1.68 8.25
C VAL A 43 1.52 1.94 9.41
N ALA A 44 0.21 2.00 9.14
CA ALA A 44 -0.77 2.18 10.19
C ALA A 44 -0.71 1.03 11.21
N ARG A 45 -0.79 1.38 12.50
CA ARG A 45 -0.59 0.46 13.64
C ARG A 45 -1.47 -0.79 13.61
N VAL A 46 -2.68 -0.67 13.04
CA VAL A 46 -3.61 -1.80 12.85
C VAL A 46 -2.98 -2.95 12.05
N TYR A 47 -2.01 -2.67 11.18
CA TYR A 47 -1.33 -3.68 10.37
C TYR A 47 -0.06 -4.25 11.02
N TYR A 48 0.39 -3.74 12.17
CA TYR A 48 1.56 -4.29 12.85
C TYR A 48 1.34 -5.73 13.31
N GLY A 49 0.16 -6.05 13.86
CA GLY A 49 -0.20 -7.41 14.27
C GLY A 49 -0.04 -8.42 13.13
N PRO A 50 -0.69 -8.21 11.97
CA PRO A 50 -0.50 -9.01 10.75
C PRO A 50 0.95 -9.17 10.29
N ILE A 51 1.76 -8.10 10.32
CA ILE A 51 3.17 -8.14 9.92
C ILE A 51 4.00 -8.97 10.90
N ILE A 52 3.76 -8.81 12.21
CA ILE A 52 4.48 -9.54 13.26
C ILE A 52 4.07 -11.02 13.26
N GLY A 53 2.76 -11.29 13.17
CA GLY A 53 2.17 -12.62 13.30
C GLY A 53 2.17 -13.14 14.74
N ALA A 54 1.52 -14.29 14.95
CA ALA A 54 1.48 -14.95 16.25
C ALA A 54 2.90 -15.24 16.75
N LYS A 55 3.22 -14.81 17.98
CA LYS A 55 4.56 -14.93 18.60
C LYS A 55 5.71 -14.39 17.73
N GLY A 56 5.44 -13.48 16.79
CA GLY A 56 6.46 -12.95 15.88
C GLY A 56 6.86 -13.89 14.75
N GLN A 57 6.13 -15.00 14.52
CA GLN A 57 6.48 -16.02 13.54
C GLN A 57 6.55 -15.46 12.11
N ASN A 58 5.61 -14.59 11.72
CA ASN A 58 5.59 -14.04 10.37
C ASN A 58 6.78 -13.10 10.15
N ARG A 59 7.05 -12.19 11.10
CA ARG A 59 8.24 -11.33 11.04
C ARG A 59 9.53 -12.15 10.96
N LYS A 60 9.67 -13.16 11.82
CA LYS A 60 10.85 -14.04 11.82
C LYS A 60 11.03 -14.74 10.47
N ARG A 61 9.95 -15.29 9.91
CA ARG A 61 9.97 -15.89 8.57
C ARG A 61 10.41 -14.89 7.49
N LEU A 62 9.89 -13.66 7.52
CA LEU A 62 10.28 -12.59 6.58
C LEU A 62 11.77 -12.24 6.72
N GLU A 63 12.26 -12.11 7.95
CA GLU A 63 13.69 -11.87 8.27
C GLU A 63 14.56 -13.02 7.74
N ASP A 64 14.16 -14.28 7.97
CA ASP A 64 14.89 -15.48 7.56
C ASP A 64 14.94 -15.67 6.04
N GLU A 65 13.84 -15.39 5.33
CA GLU A 65 13.74 -15.50 3.86
C GLU A 65 14.52 -14.41 3.14
N THR A 66 14.51 -13.19 3.68
CA THR A 66 15.12 -12.03 3.04
C THR A 66 16.54 -11.75 3.53
N LYS A 67 16.98 -12.40 4.62
CA LYS A 67 18.24 -12.09 5.31
C LYS A 67 18.30 -10.62 5.74
N THR A 68 17.17 -10.09 6.23
CA THR A 68 17.04 -8.73 6.76
C THR A 68 16.62 -8.75 8.22
N ILE A 69 16.70 -7.59 8.86
CA ILE A 69 16.19 -7.34 10.21
C ILE A 69 15.05 -6.33 10.07
N ILE A 70 13.88 -6.66 10.63
CA ILE A 70 12.67 -5.85 10.54
C ILE A 70 12.33 -5.35 11.93
N ARG A 71 12.42 -4.04 12.14
CA ARG A 71 12.00 -3.38 13.37
C ARG A 71 10.63 -2.75 13.17
N VAL A 72 9.65 -3.28 13.90
CA VAL A 72 8.30 -2.71 13.97
C VAL A 72 8.19 -1.86 15.24
N PRO A 73 7.72 -0.61 15.16
CA PRO A 73 7.51 0.26 16.31
C PRO A 73 6.71 -0.38 17.43
N ARG A 74 7.19 -0.25 18.67
CA ARG A 74 6.46 -0.67 19.88
C ARG A 74 5.94 0.50 20.71
N HIS A 75 6.69 1.60 20.71
CA HIS A 75 6.38 2.80 21.47
C HIS A 75 5.68 3.81 20.56
N PRO A 76 4.80 4.67 21.10
CA PRO A 76 4.11 5.70 20.31
C PRO A 76 5.05 6.69 19.61
N GLN A 77 6.28 6.82 20.12
CA GLN A 77 7.30 7.74 19.59
C GLN A 77 7.98 7.21 18.31
N ASP A 78 8.01 5.89 18.10
CA ASP A 78 8.48 5.31 16.84
C ASP A 78 7.31 5.28 15.85
N GLN A 79 7.48 5.91 14.69
CA GLN A 79 6.40 6.00 13.69
C GLN A 79 6.56 5.02 12.52
N ASP A 80 7.81 4.61 12.23
CA ASP A 80 8.14 3.90 10.99
C ASP A 80 8.65 2.49 11.23
N ILE A 81 8.26 1.58 10.34
CA ILE A 81 8.91 0.28 10.23
C ILE A 81 10.27 0.49 9.58
N VAL A 82 11.30 -0.06 10.19
CA VAL A 82 12.67 0.02 9.70
C VAL A 82 13.13 -1.37 9.28
N ILE A 83 13.59 -1.49 8.04
CA ILE A 83 14.24 -2.72 7.54
C ILE A 83 15.71 -2.41 7.32
N THR A 84 16.58 -3.32 7.78
CA THR A 84 18.02 -3.23 7.57
C THR A 84 18.57 -4.55 7.02
N GLY A 85 19.44 -4.49 6.02
CA GLY A 85 19.97 -5.66 5.34
C GLY A 85 21.36 -5.44 4.78
N SER A 86 21.99 -6.51 4.30
CA SER A 86 23.35 -6.44 3.73
C SER A 86 23.37 -6.09 2.24
N SER A 87 22.23 -6.19 1.55
CA SER A 87 22.09 -5.80 0.14
C SER A 87 20.82 -4.97 -0.10
N ARG A 88 20.86 -4.08 -1.09
CA ARG A 88 19.68 -3.29 -1.51
C ARG A 88 18.52 -4.20 -1.93
N GLY A 89 18.80 -5.26 -2.69
CA GLY A 89 17.81 -6.23 -3.14
C GLY A 89 17.11 -6.96 -1.99
N ALA A 90 17.83 -7.37 -0.95
CA ALA A 90 17.25 -8.00 0.23
C ALA A 90 16.27 -7.06 0.96
N VAL A 91 16.65 -5.79 1.14
CA VAL A 91 15.81 -4.76 1.76
C VAL A 91 14.56 -4.47 0.93
N SER A 92 14.71 -4.33 -0.40
CA SER A 92 13.59 -4.15 -1.34
C SER A 92 12.61 -5.33 -1.27
N ALA A 93 13.12 -6.56 -1.31
CA ALA A 93 12.31 -7.76 -1.27
C ALA A 93 11.57 -7.94 0.07
N ALA A 94 12.17 -7.53 1.19
CA ALA A 94 11.52 -7.52 2.49
C ALA A 94 10.40 -6.47 2.55
N ARG A 95 10.65 -5.25 2.07
CA ARG A 95 9.65 -4.18 2.00
C ARG A 95 8.44 -4.59 1.17
N ARG A 96 8.67 -5.14 -0.02
CA ARG A 96 7.60 -5.66 -0.89
C ARG A 96 6.75 -6.72 -0.20
N ARG A 97 7.36 -7.66 0.52
CA ARG A 97 6.61 -8.70 1.28
C ARG A 97 5.73 -8.11 2.39
N ILE A 98 6.21 -7.07 3.07
CA ILE A 98 5.41 -6.33 4.06
C ILE A 98 4.23 -5.64 3.37
N GLU A 99 4.45 -4.95 2.26
CA GLU A 99 3.39 -4.28 1.50
C GLU A 99 2.33 -5.29 1.01
N MET A 100 2.73 -6.44 0.47
CA MET A 100 1.80 -7.50 0.10
C MET A 100 0.98 -8.01 1.29
N THR A 101 1.59 -8.15 2.46
CA THR A 101 0.89 -8.53 3.70
C THR A 101 -0.15 -7.47 4.07
N VAL A 102 0.22 -6.19 4.06
CA VAL A 102 -0.71 -5.08 4.34
C VAL A 102 -1.86 -5.08 3.34
N MET A 103 -1.58 -5.21 2.04
CA MET A 103 -2.60 -5.21 0.99
C MET A 103 -3.58 -6.39 1.13
N SER A 104 -3.09 -7.58 1.44
CA SER A 104 -3.93 -8.77 1.68
C SER A 104 -4.86 -8.60 2.88
N TYR A 105 -4.41 -7.88 3.92
CA TYR A 105 -5.26 -7.58 5.07
C TYR A 105 -6.25 -6.47 4.77
N ARG A 106 -5.84 -5.43 4.05
CA ARG A 106 -6.73 -4.33 3.62
C ARG A 106 -7.87 -4.81 2.76
N SER A 107 -7.62 -5.72 1.81
CA SER A 107 -8.67 -6.23 0.92
C SER A 107 -9.76 -7.05 1.62
N LYS A 108 -9.45 -7.59 2.81
CA LYS A 108 -10.39 -8.37 3.63
C LYS A 108 -11.13 -7.52 4.67
N GLN A 109 -10.75 -6.25 4.85
CA GLN A 109 -11.41 -5.37 5.81
C GLN A 109 -12.79 -4.97 5.29
N GLN A 110 -13.78 -5.07 6.17
CA GLN A 110 -15.12 -4.57 5.89
C GLN A 110 -15.09 -3.04 5.82
N ALA A 111 -15.98 -2.45 5.01
CA ALA A 111 -16.16 -1.01 5.01
C ALA A 111 -16.53 -0.54 6.42
N THR A 112 -15.71 0.35 6.99
CA THR A 112 -15.89 0.84 8.36
C THR A 112 -16.67 2.14 8.43
N HIS A 113 -16.71 2.91 7.34
CA HIS A 113 -17.35 4.22 7.28
C HIS A 113 -18.16 4.36 6.01
N PHE A 114 -19.34 4.99 6.13
CA PHE A 114 -20.08 5.50 5.00
C PHE A 114 -19.61 6.92 4.72
N ILE A 115 -19.03 7.15 3.55
CA ILE A 115 -18.62 8.50 3.13
C ILE A 115 -19.70 9.03 2.18
N SER A 116 -20.39 10.08 2.59
CA SER A 116 -21.21 10.89 1.67
C SER A 116 -20.34 12.03 1.13
N ILE A 117 -19.87 11.87 -0.10
CA ILE A 117 -19.18 12.95 -0.80
C ILE A 117 -20.24 13.82 -1.49
N PRO A 118 -20.38 15.11 -1.14
CA PRO A 118 -21.34 15.97 -1.81
C PRO A 118 -20.95 16.12 -3.28
N MET A 119 -21.84 15.68 -4.16
CA MET A 119 -21.65 15.81 -5.60
C MET A 119 -22.08 17.22 -6.04
N PHE A 120 -21.12 18.14 -6.14
CA PHE A 120 -21.36 19.53 -6.53
C PHE A 120 -21.35 19.77 -8.06
N ASN A 121 -21.35 18.72 -8.87
CA ASN A 121 -21.42 18.89 -10.32
C ASN A 121 -22.84 19.38 -10.72
N PRO A 122 -23.00 20.62 -11.24
CA PRO A 122 -24.31 21.18 -11.58
C PRO A 122 -25.04 20.37 -12.67
N GLU A 123 -24.30 19.74 -13.58
CA GLU A 123 -24.88 18.92 -14.65
C GLU A 123 -25.58 17.67 -14.08
N VAL A 124 -24.93 16.98 -13.13
CA VAL A 124 -25.52 15.80 -12.50
C VAL A 124 -26.75 16.18 -11.65
N LYS A 125 -26.71 17.33 -10.97
CA LYS A 125 -27.86 17.85 -10.21
C LYS A 125 -29.06 18.13 -11.12
N ALA A 126 -28.82 18.75 -12.28
CA ALA A 126 -29.88 19.03 -13.25
C ALA A 126 -30.52 17.73 -13.78
N ARG A 127 -29.71 16.75 -14.18
CA ARG A 127 -30.19 15.44 -14.66
C ARG A 127 -30.97 14.66 -13.61
N LEU A 128 -30.53 14.71 -12.35
CA LEU A 128 -31.24 14.04 -11.26
C LEU A 128 -32.62 14.67 -11.02
N ASN A 129 -32.74 16.00 -11.13
CA ASN A 129 -34.03 16.69 -11.00
C ASN A 129 -34.95 16.34 -12.17
N GLU A 130 -34.45 16.36 -13.41
CA GLU A 130 -35.20 15.92 -14.60
C GLU A 130 -35.76 14.50 -14.41
N PHE A 131 -34.92 13.58 -13.90
CA PHE A 131 -35.36 12.21 -13.62
C PHE A 131 -36.45 12.13 -12.54
N LYS A 132 -36.34 12.90 -11.46
CA LYS A 132 -37.37 12.94 -10.39
C LYS A 132 -38.75 13.32 -10.94
N ASP A 133 -38.79 14.32 -11.82
CA ASP A 133 -40.04 14.81 -12.42
C ASP A 133 -40.68 13.79 -13.37
N ILE A 134 -39.89 12.87 -13.93
CA ILE A 134 -40.37 11.78 -14.78
C ILE A 134 -40.99 10.66 -13.94
N VAL A 135 -40.35 10.29 -12.82
CA VAL A 135 -40.73 9.08 -12.05
C VAL A 135 -41.77 9.35 -10.97
N LEU A 136 -41.82 10.55 -10.40
CA LEU A 136 -42.75 10.90 -9.32
C LEU A 136 -44.10 11.44 -9.82
N LYS A 137 -44.45 11.16 -11.08
CA LYS A 137 -45.76 11.45 -11.65
C LYS A 137 -46.73 10.29 -11.46
#